data_AF-A0A7C2VMW2-F1
#
_entry.id   AF-A0A7C2VMW2-F1
#
_cell.length_a   1.000
_cell.length_b   1.000
_cell.length_c   1.000
_cell.angle_alpha   90.00
_cell.angle_beta   90.00
_cell.angle_gamma   90.00
#
_symmetry.space_group_name_H-M   'P 1'
#
loop_
_entity.id
_entity.type
_entity.pdbx_description
1 polymer ?
#
loop_
_entity_poly.entity_id
_entity_poly.type
_entity_poly.pdbx_seq_one_letter_code
_entity_poly.pdbx_strand_id
1 'polypeptide(L)'
;TYNPSVVRFGGKFWMFYRSRRRHDPHTGFIGLAESEDGLRWRKVDHPVLAPAIEADRYGCEDPRVIRWRNTFLMTYTGVSGRQGGHFQTHLCIAFSHDGHHWQRRPIVLKTVSRWQTPFFKAAVILPVRWRGKWVMYFTGKLNGWQSAIGCAVSSDLVHWQEATDRPILMPRRGYFDAWVVEVGTCVLGEEGIWLIYNGRDQSSYRVGYALLAREDPMKVLWRCERAILEPCLHWERRGVTPDVTFTAGGIVQWDERWALCYGAADKFVGVAMTNSPSDPTEPKAEQWLSQTLRQFLARFPLPVRWDWTEWVEELRMVAWAAAMEACQLFEEHFGVPKELFVRQRVWNALKDFCRLEWAMQQTVSLDETPQGEEGDRQDWQEQIADEEVAQAIDRCLVRDLVARLPERERLIIERLFWDGDNLTSVAKNLRVSIPRAHQLKEQALARLREWMGKERQTR
;
A
#
# COMPACT_ATOMS: atom_id res chain seq x y z
N THR A 1 -13.50 -3.59 -4.37
CA THR A 1 -12.41 -3.00 -3.57
C THR A 1 -11.42 -4.10 -3.29
N TYR A 2 -10.17 -3.92 -3.68
CA TYR A 2 -9.10 -4.93 -3.53
C TYR A 2 -7.73 -4.24 -3.57
N ASN A 3 -6.65 -5.00 -3.41
CA ASN A 3 -5.26 -4.52 -3.35
C ASN A 3 -5.08 -3.29 -2.43
N PRO A 4 -5.27 -3.47 -1.12
CA PRO A 4 -5.22 -2.38 -0.15
C PRO A 4 -3.77 -2.06 0.27
N SER A 5 -3.58 -0.79 0.62
CA SER A 5 -2.54 -0.30 1.53
C SER A 5 -3.18 0.32 2.75
N VAL A 6 -2.62 0.10 3.93
CA VAL A 6 -3.18 0.56 5.21
C VAL A 6 -2.11 1.27 6.03
N VAL A 7 -2.45 2.44 6.56
CA VAL A 7 -1.61 3.22 7.47
C VAL A 7 -2.43 3.69 8.68
N ARG A 8 -1.80 3.92 9.83
CA ARG A 8 -2.44 4.60 10.96
C ARG A 8 -2.20 6.12 10.86
N PHE A 9 -3.25 6.91 11.07
CA PHE A 9 -3.19 8.36 11.09
C PHE A 9 -4.37 8.94 11.90
N GLY A 10 -4.09 9.90 12.80
CA GLY A 10 -5.10 10.52 13.65
C GLY A 10 -5.85 9.53 14.55
N GLY A 11 -5.15 8.55 15.11
CA GLY A 11 -5.73 7.44 15.88
C GLY A 11 -6.41 6.34 15.04
N LYS A 12 -6.85 6.66 13.82
CA LYS A 12 -7.64 5.78 12.93
C LYS A 12 -6.74 5.02 11.94
N PHE A 13 -7.28 3.94 11.38
CA PHE A 13 -6.73 3.23 10.24
C PHE A 13 -7.27 3.81 8.92
N TRP A 14 -6.40 4.02 7.95
CA TRP A 14 -6.69 4.58 6.64
C TRP A 14 -6.30 3.57 5.57
N MET A 15 -7.29 3.03 4.85
CA MET A 15 -7.10 2.09 3.75
C MET A 15 -7.22 2.79 2.40
N PHE A 16 -6.11 2.86 1.69
CA PHE A 16 -6.07 3.23 0.28
C PHE A 16 -6.22 1.96 -0.54
N TYR A 17 -7.22 1.89 -1.42
CA TYR A 17 -7.55 0.64 -2.13
C TYR A 17 -7.79 0.85 -3.61
N ARG A 18 -7.50 -0.18 -4.40
CA ARG A 18 -7.90 -0.22 -5.81
C ARG A 18 -9.41 -0.45 -5.94
N SER A 19 -10.00 0.32 -6.83
CA SER A 19 -11.42 0.25 -7.20
C SER A 19 -11.60 0.37 -8.72
N ARG A 20 -12.76 -0.05 -9.20
CA ARG A 20 -13.22 0.00 -10.59
C ARG A 20 -14.70 0.38 -10.55
N ARG A 21 -15.21 1.03 -11.59
CA ARG A 21 -16.65 1.38 -11.68
C ARG A 21 -17.42 0.20 -12.25
N ARG A 22 -18.68 0.01 -11.85
CA ARG A 22 -19.52 -1.10 -12.36
C ARG A 22 -19.71 -1.05 -13.88
N HIS A 23 -19.79 0.16 -14.45
CA HIS A 23 -19.96 0.40 -15.88
C HIS A 23 -18.64 0.68 -16.62
N ASP A 24 -17.52 0.78 -15.90
CA ASP A 24 -16.16 0.83 -16.46
C ASP A 24 -15.24 -0.08 -15.62
N PRO A 25 -15.20 -1.38 -15.95
CA PRO A 25 -14.38 -2.36 -15.24
C PRO A 25 -12.91 -2.33 -15.67
N HIS A 26 -12.52 -1.47 -16.61
CA HIS A 26 -11.15 -1.40 -17.12
C HIS A 26 -10.34 -0.34 -16.38
N THR A 27 -10.93 0.83 -16.14
CA THR A 27 -10.25 1.94 -15.47
C THR A 27 -10.10 1.72 -13.97
N GLY A 28 -8.86 1.74 -13.49
CA GLY A 28 -8.52 1.74 -12.06
C GLY A 28 -8.65 3.13 -11.43
N PHE A 29 -9.21 3.17 -10.22
CA PHE A 29 -9.27 4.35 -9.34
C PHE A 29 -8.75 3.96 -7.96
N ILE A 30 -8.12 4.89 -7.25
CA ILE A 30 -7.73 4.68 -5.84
C ILE A 30 -8.76 5.36 -4.95
N GLY A 31 -9.46 4.54 -4.16
CA GLY A 31 -10.38 4.99 -3.12
C GLY A 31 -9.71 5.03 -1.75
N LEU A 32 -10.38 5.69 -0.81
CA LEU A 32 -10.02 5.75 0.60
C LEU A 32 -11.17 5.17 1.44
N ALA A 33 -10.84 4.40 2.46
CA ALA A 33 -11.72 4.07 3.56
C ALA A 33 -11.03 4.30 4.90
N GLU A 34 -11.81 4.67 5.89
CA GLU A 34 -11.39 4.94 7.26
C GLU A 34 -11.99 3.88 8.19
N SER A 35 -11.27 3.53 9.25
CA SER A 35 -11.74 2.62 10.29
C SER A 35 -11.12 3.00 11.62
N GLU A 36 -11.88 2.86 12.71
CA GLU A 36 -11.37 3.12 14.06
C GLU A 36 -10.81 1.85 14.69
N ASP A 37 -11.40 0.70 14.34
CA ASP A 37 -11.05 -0.62 14.86
C ASP A 37 -10.20 -1.47 13.89
N GLY A 38 -9.98 -1.04 12.64
CA GLY A 38 -9.28 -1.80 11.61
C GLY A 38 -10.11 -2.93 10.96
N LEU A 39 -11.33 -3.19 11.44
CA LEU A 39 -12.24 -4.24 10.96
C LEU A 39 -13.42 -3.66 10.17
N ARG A 40 -13.98 -2.53 10.65
CA ARG A 40 -15.19 -1.90 10.13
C ARG A 40 -14.82 -0.63 9.37
N TRP A 41 -15.01 -0.65 8.06
CA TRP A 41 -14.47 0.36 7.15
C TRP A 41 -15.58 1.21 6.53
N ARG A 42 -15.54 2.53 6.79
CA ARG A 42 -16.35 3.54 6.10
C ARG A 42 -15.60 4.02 4.87
N LYS A 43 -16.20 3.90 3.68
CA LYS A 43 -15.61 4.44 2.44
C LYS A 43 -15.84 5.94 2.34
N VAL A 44 -14.89 6.64 1.73
CA VAL A 44 -15.06 8.02 1.26
C VAL A 44 -15.72 7.98 -0.13
N ASP A 45 -16.73 8.81 -0.36
CA ASP A 45 -17.61 8.75 -1.55
C ASP A 45 -16.89 8.97 -2.88
N HIS A 46 -15.75 9.65 -2.86
CA HIS A 46 -14.98 10.01 -4.05
C HIS A 46 -13.57 9.39 -4.02
N PRO A 47 -13.07 8.89 -5.17
CA PRO A 47 -11.73 8.34 -5.24
C PRO A 47 -10.69 9.46 -5.07
N VAL A 48 -9.72 9.24 -4.18
CA VAL A 48 -8.62 10.17 -3.93
C VAL A 48 -7.65 10.27 -5.11
N LEU A 49 -7.60 9.26 -5.99
CA LEU A 49 -7.01 9.37 -7.34
C LEU A 49 -7.90 8.72 -8.41
N ALA A 50 -8.19 9.51 -9.45
CA ALA A 50 -8.76 9.11 -10.73
C ALA A 50 -7.79 9.49 -11.86
N PRO A 51 -7.73 8.80 -13.01
CA PRO A 51 -6.82 9.14 -14.12
C PRO A 51 -6.79 10.63 -14.47
N ALA A 52 -5.59 11.22 -14.59
CA ALA A 52 -5.46 12.64 -15.00
C ALA A 52 -4.11 13.02 -15.64
N ILE A 53 -3.08 12.17 -15.58
CA ILE A 53 -1.78 12.42 -16.22
C ILE A 53 -1.53 11.37 -17.31
N GLU A 54 -0.65 11.66 -18.27
CA GLU A 54 -0.37 10.73 -19.39
C GLU A 54 0.05 9.33 -18.91
N ALA A 55 0.82 9.26 -17.82
CA ALA A 55 1.28 8.00 -17.23
C ALA A 55 0.17 7.15 -16.60
N ASP A 56 -0.97 7.74 -16.22
CA ASP A 56 -2.09 7.05 -15.55
C ASP A 56 -3.45 7.19 -16.26
N ARG A 57 -3.46 7.72 -17.49
CA ARG A 57 -4.66 8.10 -18.26
C ARG A 57 -5.71 7.00 -18.51
N TYR A 58 -5.36 5.72 -18.31
CA TYR A 58 -6.30 4.57 -18.37
C TYR A 58 -6.49 3.86 -17.02
N GLY A 59 -5.84 4.30 -15.94
CA GLY A 59 -6.02 3.72 -14.62
C GLY A 59 -4.92 4.06 -13.63
N CYS A 60 -5.33 4.29 -12.38
CA CYS A 60 -4.48 4.28 -11.20
C CYS A 60 -4.67 2.93 -10.48
N GLU A 61 -3.60 2.15 -10.30
CA GLU A 61 -3.65 0.79 -9.74
C GLU A 61 -2.76 0.60 -8.51
N ASP A 62 -3.24 -0.23 -7.57
CA ASP A 62 -2.46 -0.88 -6.52
C ASP A 62 -1.61 0.11 -5.69
N PRO A 63 -2.25 1.01 -4.91
CA PRO A 63 -1.55 2.02 -4.10
C PRO A 63 -0.71 1.36 -3.02
N ARG A 64 0.47 1.92 -2.74
CA ARG A 64 1.37 1.57 -1.64
C ARG A 64 1.69 2.87 -0.91
N VAL A 65 1.13 3.05 0.28
CA VAL A 65 1.21 4.29 1.05
C VAL A 65 2.11 4.11 2.26
N ILE A 66 3.03 5.05 2.45
CA ILE A 66 3.79 5.22 3.69
C ILE A 66 3.49 6.60 4.28
N ARG A 67 3.54 6.69 5.61
CA ARG A 67 3.53 7.97 6.33
C ARG A 67 4.97 8.36 6.62
N TRP A 68 5.39 9.55 6.20
CA TRP A 68 6.71 10.10 6.54
C TRP A 68 6.58 11.54 7.04
N ARG A 69 6.91 11.77 8.32
CA ARG A 69 6.61 13.03 9.03
C ARG A 69 5.14 13.42 8.82
N ASN A 70 4.86 14.64 8.34
CA ASN A 70 3.51 15.16 8.07
C ASN A 70 3.05 15.00 6.61
N THR A 71 3.75 14.21 5.79
CA THR A 71 3.32 13.85 4.42
C THR A 71 2.99 12.35 4.28
N PHE A 72 1.89 12.02 3.62
CA PHE A 72 1.65 10.70 3.03
C PHE A 72 2.35 10.63 1.67
N LEU A 73 3.13 9.57 1.45
CA LEU A 73 3.72 9.26 0.14
C LEU A 73 3.02 8.01 -0.38
N MET A 74 2.37 8.13 -1.53
CA MET A 74 1.75 7.02 -2.24
C MET A 74 2.56 6.73 -3.49
N THR A 75 3.10 5.53 -3.59
CA THR A 75 3.54 4.94 -4.85
C THR A 75 2.40 4.13 -5.45
N TYR A 76 2.15 4.26 -6.75
CA TYR A 76 1.09 3.52 -7.45
C TYR A 76 1.50 3.17 -8.88
N THR A 77 0.80 2.23 -9.48
CA THR A 77 1.01 1.86 -10.89
C THR A 77 0.07 2.69 -11.76
N GLY A 78 0.63 3.52 -12.64
CA GLY A 78 -0.13 4.22 -13.68
C GLY A 78 -0.25 3.38 -14.94
N VAL A 79 -1.42 3.39 -15.59
CA VAL A 79 -1.64 2.75 -16.89
C VAL A 79 -1.75 3.82 -17.98
N SER A 80 -0.77 3.89 -18.90
CA SER A 80 -0.75 4.89 -19.99
C SER A 80 -1.37 4.41 -21.29
N GLY A 81 -1.63 3.11 -21.43
CA GLY A 81 -2.22 2.53 -22.63
C GLY A 81 -2.20 1.01 -22.67
N ARG A 82 -2.65 0.46 -23.80
CA ARG A 82 -2.64 -0.99 -24.07
C ARG A 82 -2.14 -1.24 -25.48
N GLN A 83 -1.15 -2.12 -25.64
CA GLN A 83 -0.55 -2.47 -26.93
C GLN A 83 -0.32 -3.99 -26.99
N GLY A 84 -0.72 -4.63 -28.09
CA GLY A 84 -0.60 -6.09 -28.25
C GLY A 84 -1.29 -6.89 -27.14
N GLY A 85 -2.38 -6.36 -26.56
CA GLY A 85 -3.08 -6.96 -25.41
C GLY A 85 -2.49 -6.64 -24.03
N HIS A 86 -1.22 -6.21 -23.96
CA HIS A 86 -0.52 -5.89 -22.71
C HIS A 86 -0.74 -4.43 -22.27
N PHE A 87 -0.82 -4.20 -20.96
CA PHE A 87 -0.85 -2.85 -20.38
C PHE A 87 0.55 -2.23 -20.35
N GLN A 88 0.62 -0.99 -20.84
CA GLN A 88 1.78 -0.10 -20.69
C GLN A 88 1.68 0.55 -19.32
N THR A 89 2.62 0.22 -18.43
CA THR A 89 2.54 0.53 -17.00
C THR A 89 3.77 1.25 -16.48
N HIS A 90 3.54 2.27 -15.65
CA HIS A 90 4.54 3.19 -15.12
C HIS A 90 4.53 3.20 -13.61
N LEU A 91 5.69 3.46 -13.00
CA LEU A 91 5.75 3.84 -11.59
C LEU A 91 5.32 5.31 -11.47
N CYS A 92 4.41 5.61 -10.55
CA CYS A 92 3.98 6.95 -10.24
C CYS A 92 4.08 7.21 -8.74
N ILE A 93 4.29 8.47 -8.36
CA ILE A 93 4.33 8.92 -6.97
C ILE A 93 3.32 10.05 -6.76
N ALA A 94 2.68 10.05 -5.61
CA ALA A 94 1.79 11.10 -5.16
C ALA A 94 2.08 11.48 -3.70
N PHE A 95 1.86 12.75 -3.39
CA PHE A 95 2.09 13.35 -2.08
C PHE A 95 0.79 13.99 -1.58
N SER A 96 0.50 13.82 -0.30
CA SER A 96 -0.64 14.44 0.37
C SER A 96 -0.30 14.77 1.81
N HIS A 97 -0.92 15.80 2.39
CA HIS A 97 -0.80 16.12 3.81
C HIS A 97 -2.00 15.61 4.63
N ASP A 98 -3.17 15.52 4.00
CA ASP A 98 -4.46 15.16 4.61
C ASP A 98 -4.94 13.74 4.25
N GLY A 99 -4.35 13.09 3.25
CA GLY A 99 -4.78 11.78 2.73
C GLY A 99 -5.89 11.87 1.67
N HIS A 100 -6.50 13.03 1.45
CA HIS A 100 -7.59 13.24 0.51
C HIS A 100 -7.13 13.93 -0.79
N HIS A 101 -6.30 14.96 -0.67
CA HIS A 101 -5.84 15.77 -1.80
C HIS A 101 -4.40 15.41 -2.17
N TRP A 102 -4.19 14.99 -3.43
CA TRP A 102 -2.94 14.37 -3.87
C TRP A 102 -2.27 15.11 -5.04
N GLN A 103 -1.04 15.56 -4.82
CA GLN A 103 -0.15 16.05 -5.88
C GLN A 103 0.66 14.88 -6.44
N ARG A 104 0.42 14.50 -7.70
CA ARG A 104 1.04 13.33 -8.35
C ARG A 104 1.95 13.69 -9.53
N ARG A 105 3.01 12.89 -9.72
CA ARG A 105 3.90 12.94 -10.88
C ARG A 105 4.38 11.51 -11.24
N PRO A 106 4.76 11.24 -12.51
CA PRO A 106 5.42 9.98 -12.84
C PRO A 106 6.78 9.89 -12.14
N ILE A 107 7.22 8.68 -11.80
CA ILE A 107 8.58 8.43 -11.32
C ILE A 107 9.54 8.40 -12.52
N VAL A 108 10.59 9.21 -12.48
CA VAL A 108 11.64 9.20 -13.50
C VAL A 108 12.72 8.22 -13.06
N LEU A 109 12.53 6.94 -13.41
CA LEU A 109 13.53 5.89 -13.17
C LEU A 109 14.54 5.85 -14.33
N LYS A 110 15.78 6.23 -14.05
CA LYS A 110 16.91 6.07 -14.98
C LYS A 110 17.37 4.61 -14.96
N THR A 111 16.75 3.80 -15.81
CA THR A 111 17.17 2.43 -16.05
C THR A 111 18.53 2.39 -16.76
N VAL A 112 19.48 1.73 -16.12
CA VAL A 112 20.83 1.47 -16.63
C VAL A 112 21.06 -0.02 -16.92
N SER A 113 20.21 -0.88 -16.37
CA SER A 113 20.22 -2.31 -16.55
C SER A 113 19.45 -2.76 -17.80
N ARG A 114 19.64 -4.03 -18.17
CA ARG A 114 18.95 -4.69 -19.29
C ARG A 114 18.09 -5.88 -18.85
N TRP A 115 17.81 -6.02 -17.55
CA TRP A 115 17.05 -7.17 -17.02
C TRP A 115 15.54 -7.03 -17.21
N GLN A 116 15.05 -5.82 -17.51
CA GLN A 116 13.64 -5.49 -17.65
C GLN A 116 13.28 -4.84 -19.00
N THR A 117 12.01 -4.98 -19.36
CA THR A 117 11.31 -4.12 -20.33
C THR A 117 11.12 -2.70 -19.76
N PRO A 118 10.80 -1.66 -20.57
CA PRO A 118 10.48 -0.32 -20.06
C PRO A 118 9.14 -0.22 -19.29
N PHE A 119 8.46 -1.34 -19.02
CA PHE A 119 7.21 -1.36 -18.26
C PHE A 119 7.41 -1.89 -16.85
N PHE A 120 6.91 -1.12 -15.90
CA PHE A 120 7.06 -1.36 -14.47
C PHE A 120 5.69 -1.52 -13.81
N LYS A 121 5.67 -2.19 -12.66
CA LYS A 121 4.53 -2.20 -11.72
C LYS A 121 5.07 -2.00 -10.32
N ALA A 122 4.18 -1.67 -9.38
CA ALA A 122 4.39 -1.79 -7.94
C ALA A 122 5.75 -1.28 -7.42
N ALA A 123 5.74 -0.11 -6.80
CA ALA A 123 6.88 0.39 -6.03
C ALA A 123 6.49 0.52 -4.55
N VAL A 124 7.45 0.35 -3.65
CA VAL A 124 7.37 0.82 -2.26
C VAL A 124 8.66 1.54 -1.91
N ILE A 125 8.53 2.64 -1.17
CA ILE A 125 9.65 3.43 -0.67
C ILE A 125 9.96 2.98 0.76
N LEU A 126 11.23 2.75 1.05
CA LEU A 126 11.70 2.47 2.40
C LEU A 126 11.47 3.73 3.26
N PRO A 127 10.80 3.64 4.42
CA PRO A 127 10.47 4.82 5.24
C PRO A 127 11.67 5.44 5.97
N VAL A 128 12.90 4.98 5.69
CA VAL A 128 14.16 5.54 6.19
C VAL A 128 15.14 5.79 5.04
N ARG A 129 16.02 6.78 5.20
CA ARG A 129 17.09 7.06 4.24
C ARG A 129 18.31 6.17 4.51
N TRP A 130 18.85 5.57 3.46
CA TRP A 130 20.14 4.88 3.49
C TRP A 130 21.22 5.78 2.89
N ARG A 131 22.28 6.07 3.66
CA ARG A 131 23.40 6.95 3.25
C ARG A 131 22.94 8.29 2.65
N GLY A 132 21.94 8.90 3.29
CA GLY A 132 21.34 10.18 2.86
C GLY A 132 20.38 10.10 1.67
N LYS A 133 20.19 8.92 1.06
CA LYS A 133 19.29 8.70 -0.08
C LYS A 133 18.04 7.92 0.32
N TRP A 134 16.95 8.19 -0.38
CA TRP A 134 15.77 7.34 -0.39
C TRP A 134 16.05 6.02 -1.11
N VAL A 135 15.37 4.95 -0.70
CA VAL A 135 15.44 3.63 -1.32
C VAL A 135 14.03 3.24 -1.77
N MET A 136 13.91 2.68 -2.96
CA MET A 136 12.67 2.15 -3.52
C MET A 136 12.89 0.74 -4.02
N TYR A 137 12.03 -0.18 -3.60
CA TYR A 137 11.89 -1.49 -4.20
C TYR A 137 10.78 -1.43 -5.24
N PHE A 138 11.03 -1.94 -6.45
CA PHE A 138 10.08 -1.83 -7.55
C PHE A 138 10.00 -3.12 -8.38
N THR A 139 8.89 -3.34 -9.07
CA THR A 139 8.70 -4.55 -9.89
C THR A 139 8.93 -4.24 -11.37
N GLY A 140 10.02 -4.78 -11.93
CA GLY A 140 10.29 -4.73 -13.37
C GLY A 140 9.78 -5.99 -14.06
N LYS A 141 9.19 -5.85 -15.26
CA LYS A 141 8.83 -7.01 -16.09
C LYS A 141 10.06 -7.54 -16.83
N LEU A 142 10.40 -8.81 -16.63
CA LEU A 142 11.47 -9.52 -17.34
C LEU A 142 11.10 -9.76 -18.81
N ASN A 143 9.85 -10.15 -19.03
CA ASN A 143 9.22 -10.39 -20.32
C ASN A 143 7.71 -10.16 -20.17
N GLY A 144 6.90 -10.55 -21.17
CA GLY A 144 5.47 -10.23 -21.22
C GLY A 144 4.65 -10.66 -19.98
N TRP A 145 5.13 -11.64 -19.20
CA TRP A 145 4.40 -12.19 -18.04
C TRP A 145 5.24 -12.37 -16.77
N GLN A 146 6.55 -12.59 -16.87
CA GLN A 146 7.43 -12.75 -15.69
C GLN A 146 7.94 -11.40 -15.18
N SER A 147 8.16 -11.31 -13.87
CA SER A 147 8.67 -10.10 -13.20
C SER A 147 9.78 -10.42 -12.19
N ALA A 148 10.55 -9.39 -11.85
CA ALA A 148 11.56 -9.43 -10.81
C ALA A 148 11.51 -8.13 -9.98
N ILE A 149 11.98 -8.18 -8.73
CA ILE A 149 12.06 -6.99 -7.86
C ILE A 149 13.45 -6.38 -7.97
N GLY A 150 13.52 -5.13 -8.39
CA GLY A 150 14.71 -4.29 -8.42
C GLY A 150 14.80 -3.33 -7.23
N CYS A 151 15.93 -2.66 -7.10
CA CYS A 151 16.17 -1.62 -6.09
C CYS A 151 16.70 -0.34 -6.76
N ALA A 152 16.19 0.81 -6.34
CA ALA A 152 16.59 2.12 -6.84
C ALA A 152 16.78 3.11 -5.69
N VAL A 153 17.60 4.14 -5.93
CA VAL A 153 17.88 5.22 -4.96
C VAL A 153 17.59 6.60 -5.55
N SER A 154 17.17 7.53 -4.69
CA SER A 154 16.90 8.92 -5.05
C SER A 154 17.32 9.90 -3.95
N SER A 155 17.68 11.12 -4.32
CA SER A 155 17.86 12.23 -3.38
C SER A 155 16.61 13.11 -3.21
N ASP A 156 15.65 13.03 -4.13
CA ASP A 156 14.54 13.99 -4.26
C ASP A 156 13.15 13.36 -4.43
N LEU A 157 13.04 12.03 -4.36
CA LEU A 157 11.82 11.22 -4.55
C LEU A 157 11.22 11.24 -5.96
N VAL A 158 11.80 11.99 -6.90
CA VAL A 158 11.30 12.14 -8.28
C VAL A 158 12.22 11.48 -9.29
N HIS A 159 13.53 11.74 -9.17
CA HIS A 159 14.57 11.17 -10.02
C HIS A 159 15.21 9.98 -9.31
N TRP A 160 15.00 8.80 -9.86
CA TRP A 160 15.48 7.54 -9.30
C TRP A 160 16.54 6.93 -10.20
N GLN A 161 17.59 6.36 -9.60
CA GLN A 161 18.64 5.62 -10.28
C GLN A 161 18.62 4.20 -9.74
N GLU A 162 18.55 3.20 -10.62
CA GLU A 162 18.71 1.80 -10.20
C GLU A 162 20.04 1.61 -9.48
N ALA A 163 19.97 0.95 -8.33
CA ALA A 163 21.10 0.74 -7.42
C ALA A 163 21.90 -0.53 -7.78
N THR A 164 21.30 -1.42 -8.56
CA THR A 164 21.88 -2.70 -8.98
C THR A 164 21.72 -2.88 -10.48
N ASP A 165 22.63 -3.63 -11.10
CA ASP A 165 22.61 -4.01 -12.52
C ASP A 165 21.69 -5.22 -12.82
N ARG A 166 21.20 -5.86 -11.75
CA ARG A 166 20.35 -7.06 -11.72
C ARG A 166 19.28 -6.95 -10.62
N PRO A 167 18.20 -7.74 -10.67
CA PRO A 167 17.19 -7.78 -9.61
C PRO A 167 17.75 -8.25 -8.27
N ILE A 168 17.16 -7.76 -7.19
CA ILE A 168 17.40 -8.23 -5.82
C ILE A 168 16.58 -9.49 -5.50
N LEU A 169 15.40 -9.67 -6.10
CA LEU A 169 14.65 -10.93 -6.07
C LEU A 169 14.23 -11.35 -7.48
N MET A 170 14.61 -12.57 -7.86
CA MET A 170 14.13 -13.29 -9.05
C MET A 170 13.05 -14.31 -8.69
N PRO A 171 12.19 -14.73 -9.64
CA PRO A 171 11.35 -15.91 -9.49
C PRO A 171 12.16 -17.18 -9.23
N ARG A 172 11.65 -18.14 -8.45
CA ARG A 172 12.35 -19.39 -8.10
C ARG A 172 11.55 -20.63 -8.53
N ARG A 173 12.06 -21.38 -9.51
CA ARG A 173 11.42 -22.64 -9.95
C ARG A 173 11.24 -23.60 -8.77
N GLY A 174 10.03 -24.11 -8.59
CA GLY A 174 9.67 -25.05 -7.52
C GLY A 174 9.13 -24.39 -6.23
N TYR A 175 9.08 -23.06 -6.17
CA TYR A 175 8.53 -22.30 -5.04
C TYR A 175 7.23 -21.59 -5.45
N PHE A 176 6.48 -21.05 -4.48
CA PHE A 176 5.24 -20.30 -4.72
C PHE A 176 5.41 -19.04 -5.59
N ASP A 177 6.65 -18.61 -5.82
CA ASP A 177 7.05 -17.45 -6.58
C ASP A 177 7.83 -17.81 -7.86
N ALA A 178 7.47 -18.96 -8.47
CA ALA A 178 8.19 -19.50 -9.63
C ALA A 178 8.12 -18.66 -10.90
N TRP A 179 7.09 -17.83 -11.08
CA TRP A 179 6.82 -17.08 -12.31
C TRP A 179 6.84 -15.56 -12.13
N VAL A 180 6.28 -15.07 -11.02
CA VAL A 180 6.13 -13.64 -10.72
C VAL A 180 6.63 -13.39 -9.31
N VAL A 181 7.42 -12.33 -9.14
CA VAL A 181 7.58 -11.65 -7.86
C VAL A 181 7.17 -10.19 -8.03
N GLU A 182 6.26 -9.71 -7.20
CA GLU A 182 5.77 -8.33 -7.24
C GLU A 182 5.80 -7.75 -5.82
N VAL A 183 6.43 -6.59 -5.64
CA VAL A 183 6.61 -6.03 -4.30
C VAL A 183 5.27 -5.70 -3.64
N GLY A 184 5.10 -6.10 -2.39
CA GLY A 184 3.95 -5.75 -1.56
C GLY A 184 4.24 -4.46 -0.81
N THR A 185 5.14 -4.53 0.17
CA THR A 185 5.61 -3.40 0.98
C THR A 185 6.92 -3.74 1.70
N CYS A 186 7.51 -2.79 2.44
CA CYS A 186 8.66 -3.04 3.30
C CYS A 186 8.47 -2.41 4.69
N VAL A 187 8.91 -3.13 5.73
CA VAL A 187 8.95 -2.68 7.13
C VAL A 187 10.40 -2.73 7.61
N LEU A 188 10.82 -1.76 8.43
CA LEU A 188 12.11 -1.80 9.10
C LEU A 188 11.94 -2.47 10.47
N GLY A 189 12.54 -3.65 10.65
CA GLY A 189 12.66 -4.34 11.92
C GLY A 189 13.99 -4.06 12.62
N GLU A 190 14.25 -4.77 13.71
CA GLU A 190 15.56 -4.75 14.38
C GLU A 190 16.59 -5.55 13.58
N GLU A 191 16.15 -6.68 13.00
CA GLU A 191 16.94 -7.67 12.28
C GLU A 191 17.33 -7.23 10.86
N GLY A 192 16.64 -6.22 10.32
CA GLY A 192 16.83 -5.75 8.95
C GLY A 192 15.57 -5.15 8.34
N ILE A 193 15.51 -5.20 7.01
CA ILE A 193 14.37 -4.72 6.23
C ILE A 193 13.54 -5.92 5.80
N TRP A 194 12.33 -6.03 6.35
CA TRP A 194 11.33 -7.02 5.99
C TRP A 194 10.62 -6.58 4.72
N LEU A 195 10.94 -7.20 3.58
CA LEU A 195 10.28 -6.96 2.30
C LEU A 195 9.17 -8.00 2.08
N ILE A 196 7.92 -7.58 2.22
CA ILE A 196 6.73 -8.38 1.94
C ILE A 196 6.48 -8.31 0.44
N TYR A 197 6.32 -9.47 -0.22
CA TYR A 197 6.09 -9.55 -1.66
C TYR A 197 5.04 -10.60 -2.02
N ASN A 198 4.43 -10.40 -3.18
CA ASN A 198 3.47 -11.32 -3.79
C ASN A 198 4.24 -12.23 -4.75
N GLY A 199 4.13 -13.54 -4.54
CA GLY A 199 4.65 -14.57 -5.43
C GLY A 199 3.52 -15.17 -6.27
N ARG A 200 3.83 -15.57 -7.50
CA ARG A 200 2.94 -16.41 -8.32
C ARG A 200 3.70 -17.59 -8.92
N ASP A 201 3.05 -18.74 -8.94
CA ASP A 201 3.42 -19.89 -9.77
C ASP A 201 2.41 -20.09 -10.93
N GLN A 202 2.21 -21.33 -11.37
CA GLN A 202 1.20 -21.67 -12.39
C GLN A 202 -0.24 -21.57 -11.88
N SER A 203 -0.45 -21.74 -10.58
CA SER A 203 -1.74 -21.95 -9.93
C SER A 203 -2.32 -20.69 -9.29
N SER A 204 -1.54 -19.99 -8.47
CA SER A 204 -2.09 -18.99 -7.54
C SER A 204 -1.14 -17.82 -7.30
N TYR A 205 -1.69 -16.67 -6.92
CA TYR A 205 -0.94 -15.63 -6.22
C TYR A 205 -0.99 -15.86 -4.70
N ARG A 206 0.15 -15.74 -4.03
CA ARG A 206 0.34 -15.93 -2.58
C ARG A 206 1.27 -14.84 -2.03
N VAL A 207 1.21 -14.55 -0.74
CA VAL A 207 2.09 -13.56 -0.09
C VAL A 207 3.24 -14.25 0.65
N GLY A 208 4.44 -13.69 0.55
CA GLY A 208 5.65 -14.12 1.26
C GLY A 208 6.51 -12.93 1.68
N TYR A 209 7.69 -13.20 2.24
CA TYR A 209 8.60 -12.17 2.71
C TYR A 209 10.08 -12.55 2.54
N ALA A 210 10.93 -11.53 2.48
CA ALA A 210 12.38 -11.63 2.50
C ALA A 210 12.95 -10.67 3.53
N LEU A 211 14.09 -11.04 4.13
CA LEU A 211 14.87 -10.18 5.02
C LEU A 211 16.07 -9.64 4.25
N LEU A 212 16.23 -8.33 4.22
CA LEU A 212 17.38 -7.63 3.63
C LEU A 212 18.19 -6.95 4.74
N ALA A 213 19.49 -6.76 4.50
CA ALA A 213 20.37 -6.12 5.47
C ALA A 213 20.00 -4.64 5.70
N ARG A 214 20.18 -4.16 6.93
CA ARG A 214 19.90 -2.76 7.31
C ARG A 214 20.99 -1.82 6.77
N GLU A 215 22.22 -2.31 6.75
CA GLU A 215 23.45 -1.60 6.35
C GLU A 215 23.60 -1.54 4.82
N ASP A 216 22.95 -2.46 4.11
CA ASP A 216 22.92 -2.59 2.65
C ASP A 216 21.54 -3.10 2.20
N PRO A 217 20.61 -2.18 1.86
CA PRO A 217 19.23 -2.53 1.49
C PRO A 217 19.12 -3.23 0.13
N MET A 218 20.24 -3.46 -0.57
CA MET A 218 20.31 -4.25 -1.80
C MET A 218 20.65 -5.73 -1.51
N LYS A 219 21.13 -6.04 -0.30
CA LYS A 219 21.56 -7.39 0.10
C LYS A 219 20.42 -8.18 0.75
N VAL A 220 19.89 -9.16 0.02
CA VAL A 220 18.99 -10.17 0.60
C VAL A 220 19.80 -11.10 1.51
N LEU A 221 19.38 -11.21 2.77
CA LEU A 221 19.95 -12.13 3.77
C LEU A 221 19.23 -13.48 3.76
N TRP A 222 17.89 -13.45 3.68
CA TRP A 222 17.04 -14.63 3.72
C TRP A 222 15.71 -14.39 2.99
N ARG A 223 15.03 -15.47 2.57
CA ARG A 223 13.74 -15.42 1.88
C ARG A 223 12.92 -16.65 2.20
N CYS A 224 11.63 -16.49 2.49
CA CYS A 224 10.75 -17.59 2.85
C CYS A 224 10.64 -18.64 1.72
N GLU A 225 10.60 -19.92 2.07
CA GLU A 225 10.39 -21.01 1.10
C GLU A 225 8.90 -21.27 0.86
N ARG A 226 8.08 -21.13 1.91
CA ARG A 226 6.62 -21.21 1.87
C ARG A 226 6.01 -19.82 1.93
N ALA A 227 4.81 -19.67 1.38
CA ALA A 227 4.01 -18.47 1.56
C ALA A 227 3.54 -18.32 3.02
N ILE A 228 3.31 -17.09 3.46
CA ILE A 228 2.67 -16.78 4.75
C ILE A 228 1.16 -16.61 4.63
N LEU A 229 0.66 -16.39 3.42
CA LEU A 229 -0.76 -16.28 3.12
C LEU A 229 -1.02 -16.85 1.73
N GLU A 230 -1.98 -17.76 1.63
CA GLU A 230 -2.40 -18.40 0.39
C GLU A 230 -3.94 -18.50 0.33
N PRO A 231 -4.56 -18.59 -0.86
CA PRO A 231 -6.01 -18.70 -0.98
C PRO A 231 -6.53 -19.99 -0.35
N CYS A 232 -7.16 -19.90 0.81
CA CYS A 232 -7.74 -21.00 1.56
C CYS A 232 -9.27 -20.93 1.59
N LEU A 233 -9.82 -19.73 1.76
CA LEU A 233 -11.24 -19.48 1.96
C LEU A 233 -11.98 -19.38 0.63
N HIS A 234 -13.27 -19.75 0.63
CA HIS A 234 -14.14 -19.75 -0.56
C HIS A 234 -14.07 -18.44 -1.36
N TRP A 235 -14.13 -17.30 -0.66
CA TRP A 235 -14.14 -15.97 -1.25
C TRP A 235 -12.77 -15.51 -1.77
N GLU A 236 -11.66 -16.11 -1.29
CA GLU A 236 -10.31 -15.88 -1.83
C GLU A 236 -10.06 -16.65 -3.13
N ARG A 237 -10.77 -17.78 -3.30
CA ARG A 237 -10.71 -18.62 -4.49
C ARG A 237 -11.71 -18.20 -5.58
N ARG A 238 -12.81 -17.50 -5.23
CA ARG A 238 -13.90 -17.14 -6.18
C ARG A 238 -14.10 -15.63 -6.34
N GLY A 239 -13.57 -15.07 -7.44
CA GLY A 239 -13.74 -13.66 -7.79
C GLY A 239 -13.45 -13.37 -9.27
N VAL A 240 -12.95 -12.17 -9.56
CA VAL A 240 -12.59 -11.75 -10.94
C VAL A 240 -11.36 -12.50 -11.43
N THR A 241 -10.39 -12.70 -10.54
CA THR A 241 -9.19 -13.51 -10.77
C THR A 241 -9.16 -14.59 -9.68
N PRO A 242 -9.56 -15.85 -9.96
CA PRO A 242 -9.51 -16.94 -8.97
C PRO A 242 -8.12 -17.16 -8.37
N ASP A 243 -8.11 -17.72 -7.16
CA ASP A 243 -6.90 -18.16 -6.45
C ASP A 243 -5.81 -17.06 -6.30
N VAL A 244 -6.23 -15.89 -5.79
CA VAL A 244 -5.36 -14.75 -5.53
C VAL A 244 -5.49 -14.28 -4.08
N THR A 245 -4.38 -14.28 -3.34
CA THR A 245 -4.16 -13.38 -2.20
C THR A 245 -3.01 -12.42 -2.54
N PHE A 246 -3.20 -11.13 -2.31
CA PHE A 246 -2.28 -10.08 -2.77
C PHE A 246 -2.26 -8.87 -1.83
N THR A 247 -1.09 -8.40 -1.39
CA THR A 247 -0.98 -7.15 -0.63
C THR A 247 -0.35 -6.03 -1.46
N ALA A 248 -0.92 -4.83 -1.36
CA ALA A 248 -0.32 -3.59 -1.86
C ALA A 248 0.18 -2.73 -0.68
N GLY A 249 0.63 -3.37 0.40
CA GLY A 249 1.17 -2.66 1.57
C GLY A 249 0.13 -2.35 2.63
N GLY A 250 -0.67 -3.36 2.96
CA GLY A 250 -1.60 -3.36 4.07
C GLY A 250 -1.00 -3.83 5.39
N ILE A 251 0.33 -3.81 5.58
CA ILE A 251 0.93 -4.24 6.84
C ILE A 251 0.93 -3.09 7.85
N VAL A 252 0.35 -3.32 9.02
CA VAL A 252 0.16 -2.30 10.06
C VAL A 252 0.29 -2.93 11.45
N GLN A 253 0.89 -2.19 12.39
CA GLN A 253 0.89 -2.60 13.79
C GLN A 253 -0.46 -2.25 14.43
N TRP A 254 -1.07 -3.27 15.02
CA TRP A 254 -2.39 -3.26 15.64
C TRP A 254 -2.21 -3.78 17.06
N ASP A 255 -2.02 -2.83 17.97
CA ASP A 255 -1.63 -3.04 19.36
C ASP A 255 -0.35 -3.89 19.46
N GLU A 256 -0.38 -5.06 20.10
CA GLU A 256 0.75 -5.99 20.18
C GLU A 256 0.86 -6.94 18.96
N ARG A 257 -0.06 -6.84 17.99
CA ARG A 257 -0.14 -7.72 16.82
C ARG A 257 0.33 -7.01 15.56
N TRP A 258 0.80 -7.79 14.58
CA TRP A 258 0.93 -7.34 13.20
C TRP A 258 -0.26 -7.80 12.38
N ALA A 259 -0.89 -6.87 11.68
CA ALA A 259 -1.99 -7.14 10.77
C ALA A 259 -1.53 -6.93 9.32
N LEU A 260 -1.82 -7.91 8.46
CA LEU A 260 -1.62 -7.84 7.01
C LEU A 260 -2.98 -7.76 6.33
N CYS A 261 -3.34 -6.57 5.85
CA CYS A 261 -4.47 -6.40 4.95
C CYS A 261 -4.06 -6.80 3.52
N TYR A 262 -4.93 -7.57 2.86
CA TYR A 262 -4.71 -8.12 1.53
C TYR A 262 -5.99 -8.04 0.69
N GLY A 263 -5.84 -7.89 -0.62
CA GLY A 263 -6.88 -8.13 -1.59
C GLY A 263 -6.99 -9.62 -1.87
N ALA A 264 -8.21 -10.10 -2.11
CA ALA A 264 -8.43 -11.46 -2.58
C ALA A 264 -9.34 -11.52 -3.80
N ALA A 265 -9.02 -12.46 -4.68
CA ALA A 265 -9.71 -12.76 -5.93
C ALA A 265 -10.02 -11.54 -6.85
N ASP A 266 -9.21 -10.47 -6.79
CA ASP A 266 -9.46 -9.15 -7.41
C ASP A 266 -10.86 -8.55 -7.12
N LYS A 267 -11.44 -8.90 -5.96
CA LYS A 267 -12.84 -8.58 -5.63
C LYS A 267 -13.02 -8.11 -4.19
N PHE A 268 -12.32 -8.74 -3.26
CA PHE A 268 -12.48 -8.57 -1.81
C PHE A 268 -11.21 -7.99 -1.15
N VAL A 269 -11.34 -7.62 0.12
CA VAL A 269 -10.24 -7.33 1.04
C VAL A 269 -10.45 -8.15 2.30
N GLY A 270 -9.38 -8.77 2.80
CA GLY A 270 -9.32 -9.40 4.11
C GLY A 270 -8.15 -8.89 4.94
N VAL A 271 -8.09 -9.36 6.18
CA VAL A 271 -6.97 -9.12 7.10
C VAL A 271 -6.55 -10.44 7.75
N ALA A 272 -5.24 -10.67 7.80
CA ALA A 272 -4.63 -11.75 8.58
C ALA A 272 -3.82 -11.11 9.70
N MET A 273 -3.92 -11.62 10.93
CA MET A 273 -3.21 -11.07 12.09
C MET A 273 -2.31 -12.11 12.73
N THR A 274 -1.21 -11.67 13.32
CA THR A 274 -0.41 -12.53 14.21
C THR A 274 -1.19 -12.85 15.48
N ASN A 275 -0.96 -14.04 16.03
CA ASN A 275 -1.42 -14.38 17.37
C ASN A 275 -0.80 -13.41 18.38
N SER A 276 -1.56 -13.04 19.41
CA SER A 276 -1.04 -12.35 20.59
C SER A 276 -0.23 -13.32 21.45
N PRO A 277 0.78 -12.85 22.21
CA PRO A 277 1.42 -13.62 23.27
C PRO A 277 0.43 -14.21 24.31
N SER A 278 -0.76 -13.62 24.44
CA SER A 278 -1.84 -14.07 25.32
C SER A 278 -2.86 -15.01 24.67
N ASP A 279 -2.76 -15.30 23.36
CA ASP A 279 -3.66 -16.25 22.71
C ASP A 279 -3.32 -17.69 23.16
N PRO A 280 -4.33 -18.51 23.56
CA PRO A 280 -4.08 -19.87 24.05
C PRO A 280 -3.49 -20.76 22.95
N THR A 281 -2.54 -21.63 23.32
CA THR A 281 -1.85 -22.47 22.34
C THR A 281 -2.80 -23.38 21.56
N GLU A 282 -2.69 -23.32 20.22
CA GLU A 282 -3.53 -23.97 19.20
C GLU A 282 -4.08 -25.36 19.57
N PRO A 283 -3.29 -26.33 20.08
CA PRO A 283 -3.76 -27.70 20.29
C PRO A 283 -4.93 -27.83 21.27
N LYS A 284 -5.02 -26.95 22.28
CA LYS A 284 -6.10 -26.99 23.27
C LYS A 284 -7.38 -26.31 22.77
N ALA A 285 -7.23 -25.22 22.02
CA ALA A 285 -8.35 -24.49 21.44
C ALA A 285 -9.06 -25.32 20.36
N GLU A 286 -8.32 -25.94 19.44
CA GLU A 286 -8.87 -26.76 18.37
C GLU A 286 -9.60 -28.01 18.90
N GLN A 287 -9.08 -28.65 19.96
CA GLN A 287 -9.73 -29.80 20.60
C GLN A 287 -11.09 -29.41 21.24
N TRP A 288 -11.14 -28.25 21.91
CA TRP A 288 -12.35 -27.73 22.55
C TRP A 288 -13.40 -27.24 21.54
N LEU A 289 -12.97 -26.54 20.47
CA LEU A 289 -13.85 -26.12 19.37
C LEU A 289 -14.41 -27.34 18.63
N SER A 290 -13.57 -28.34 18.32
CA SER A 290 -13.98 -29.60 17.72
C SER A 290 -15.02 -30.38 18.54
N GLN A 291 -14.99 -30.27 19.87
CA GLN A 291 -16.01 -30.85 20.75
C GLN A 291 -17.30 -30.04 20.74
N THR A 292 -17.20 -28.70 20.74
CA THR A 292 -18.34 -27.78 20.71
C THR A 292 -19.13 -27.89 19.39
N LEU A 293 -18.43 -27.97 18.25
CA LEU A 293 -19.03 -28.16 16.92
C LEU A 293 -19.76 -29.50 16.82
N ARG A 294 -19.18 -30.61 17.32
CA ARG A 294 -19.86 -31.91 17.38
C ARG A 294 -21.16 -31.86 18.18
N GLN A 295 -21.19 -31.12 19.31
CA GLN A 295 -22.42 -30.94 20.12
C GLN A 295 -23.47 -30.03 19.46
N PHE A 296 -23.04 -29.16 18.54
CA PHE A 296 -23.91 -28.27 17.78
C PHE A 296 -24.54 -28.97 16.57
N LEU A 297 -23.73 -29.66 15.76
CA LEU A 297 -24.16 -30.47 14.61
C LEU A 297 -25.15 -31.57 15.00
N ALA A 298 -25.05 -32.12 16.21
CA ALA A 298 -26.02 -33.07 16.76
C ALA A 298 -27.43 -32.47 17.02
N ARG A 299 -27.59 -31.14 16.94
CA ARG A 299 -28.86 -30.41 17.17
C ARG A 299 -29.34 -29.61 15.96
N PHE A 300 -28.44 -29.23 15.06
CA PHE A 300 -28.72 -28.37 13.90
C PHE A 300 -28.21 -29.06 12.62
N PRO A 301 -29.08 -29.82 11.90
CA PRO A 301 -28.68 -30.60 10.74
C PRO A 301 -28.44 -29.75 9.49
N LEU A 302 -27.82 -30.37 8.48
CA LEU A 302 -27.42 -29.78 7.20
C LEU A 302 -28.60 -29.08 6.47
N PRO A 303 -28.45 -27.81 6.05
CA PRO A 303 -29.41 -27.16 5.15
C PRO A 303 -29.29 -27.67 3.71
N VAL A 304 -30.41 -27.77 2.99
CA VAL A 304 -30.55 -28.47 1.68
C VAL A 304 -29.59 -28.02 0.58
N ARG A 305 -28.99 -26.82 0.66
CA ARG A 305 -28.09 -26.26 -0.38
C ARG A 305 -26.60 -26.50 -0.13
N TRP A 306 -26.21 -27.06 1.01
CA TRP A 306 -24.81 -27.16 1.43
C TRP A 306 -24.28 -28.58 1.23
N ASP A 307 -23.03 -28.72 0.78
CA ASP A 307 -22.28 -29.97 0.99
C ASP A 307 -21.96 -30.14 2.49
N TRP A 308 -21.92 -31.38 2.97
CA TRP A 308 -21.63 -31.63 4.39
C TRP A 308 -20.23 -31.15 4.82
N THR A 309 -19.24 -31.26 3.93
CA THR A 309 -17.86 -30.83 4.19
C THR A 309 -17.77 -29.31 4.23
N GLU A 310 -18.39 -28.64 3.25
CA GLU A 310 -18.46 -27.16 3.20
C GLU A 310 -19.20 -26.61 4.42
N TRP A 311 -20.33 -27.23 4.82
CA TRP A 311 -21.11 -26.83 6.00
C TRP A 311 -20.33 -26.95 7.32
N VAL A 312 -19.60 -28.06 7.50
CA VAL A 312 -18.81 -28.30 8.71
C VAL A 312 -17.64 -27.32 8.80
N GLU A 313 -16.98 -27.00 7.69
CA GLU A 313 -15.90 -26.00 7.67
C GLU A 313 -16.42 -24.56 7.88
N GLU A 314 -17.56 -24.16 7.31
CA GLU A 314 -18.12 -22.83 7.59
C GLU A 314 -18.56 -22.69 9.06
N LEU A 315 -19.24 -23.69 9.63
CA LEU A 315 -19.54 -23.69 11.07
C LEU A 315 -18.26 -23.64 11.91
N ARG A 316 -17.20 -24.34 11.50
CA ARG A 316 -15.89 -24.27 12.16
C ARG A 316 -15.29 -22.87 12.10
N MET A 317 -15.36 -22.18 10.97
CA MET A 317 -14.88 -20.80 10.81
C MET A 317 -15.69 -19.82 11.67
N VAL A 318 -17.02 -19.93 11.69
CA VAL A 318 -17.90 -19.12 12.55
C VAL A 318 -17.59 -19.36 14.03
N ALA A 319 -17.38 -20.62 14.44
CA ALA A 319 -17.02 -20.94 15.82
C ALA A 319 -15.62 -20.41 16.20
N TRP A 320 -14.64 -20.49 15.30
CA TRP A 320 -13.30 -19.92 15.51
C TRP A 320 -13.34 -18.40 15.65
N ALA A 321 -14.00 -17.69 14.72
CA ALA A 321 -14.14 -16.24 14.75
C ALA A 321 -14.83 -15.75 16.04
N ALA A 322 -15.96 -16.37 16.40
CA ALA A 322 -16.69 -16.05 17.62
C ALA A 322 -15.91 -16.39 18.91
N ALA A 323 -15.05 -17.43 18.87
CA ALA A 323 -14.18 -17.74 19.99
C ALA A 323 -13.07 -16.71 20.17
N MET A 324 -12.47 -16.24 19.07
CA MET A 324 -11.46 -15.18 19.09
C MET A 324 -12.04 -13.85 19.58
N GLU A 325 -13.20 -13.43 19.03
CA GLU A 325 -13.92 -12.23 19.47
C GLU A 325 -14.29 -12.33 20.96
N ALA A 326 -14.82 -13.47 21.42
CA ALA A 326 -15.16 -13.67 22.82
C ALA A 326 -13.93 -13.69 23.74
N CYS A 327 -12.77 -14.16 23.27
CA CYS A 327 -11.52 -14.09 24.03
C CYS A 327 -10.99 -12.65 24.17
N GLN A 328 -11.27 -11.77 23.19
CA GLN A 328 -10.92 -10.35 23.22
C GLN A 328 -11.89 -9.52 24.07
N LEU A 329 -13.19 -9.81 24.01
CA LEU A 329 -14.26 -9.13 24.76
C LEU A 329 -14.46 -9.67 26.19
N PHE A 330 -13.59 -10.57 26.67
CA PHE A 330 -13.73 -11.14 28.01
C PHE A 330 -13.05 -10.28 29.07
N GLU A 331 -13.84 -9.70 29.96
CA GLU A 331 -13.34 -8.93 31.11
C GLU A 331 -13.62 -9.71 32.40
N GLU A 332 -12.54 -10.00 33.16
CA GLU A 332 -12.56 -10.92 34.30
C GLU A 332 -13.45 -10.46 35.46
N HIS A 333 -13.69 -9.15 35.57
CA HIS A 333 -14.48 -8.54 36.64
C HIS A 333 -15.99 -8.83 36.54
N PHE A 334 -16.48 -9.38 35.42
CA PHE A 334 -17.88 -9.82 35.30
C PHE A 334 -18.19 -11.16 36.01
N GLY A 335 -17.18 -11.85 36.57
CA GLY A 335 -17.37 -13.04 37.41
C GLY A 335 -17.87 -14.30 36.70
N VAL A 336 -17.96 -14.29 35.36
CA VAL A 336 -18.29 -15.45 34.54
C VAL A 336 -17.01 -16.19 34.16
N PRO A 337 -16.90 -17.52 34.30
CA PRO A 337 -15.74 -18.27 33.81
C PRO A 337 -15.53 -18.08 32.30
N LYS A 338 -14.28 -17.82 31.88
CA LYS A 338 -13.92 -17.50 30.49
C LYS A 338 -14.41 -18.56 29.50
N GLU A 339 -14.31 -19.84 29.86
CA GLU A 339 -14.77 -20.96 29.04
C GLU A 339 -16.28 -20.93 28.80
N LEU A 340 -17.07 -20.51 29.80
CA LEU A 340 -18.53 -20.39 29.68
C LEU A 340 -18.91 -19.18 28.82
N PHE A 341 -18.23 -18.04 28.99
CA PHE A 341 -18.43 -16.85 28.17
C PHE A 341 -18.14 -17.14 26.69
N VAL A 342 -16.96 -17.71 26.40
CA VAL A 342 -16.54 -18.09 25.04
C VAL A 342 -17.49 -19.13 24.45
N ARG A 343 -17.88 -20.17 25.21
CA ARG A 343 -18.87 -21.16 24.75
C ARG A 343 -20.19 -20.54 24.36
N GLN A 344 -20.71 -19.61 25.16
CA GLN A 344 -22.00 -18.98 24.93
C GLN A 344 -21.98 -18.07 23.70
N ARG A 345 -20.89 -17.30 23.50
CA ARG A 345 -20.68 -16.47 22.30
C ARG A 345 -20.60 -17.33 21.03
N VAL A 346 -19.78 -18.39 21.05
CA VAL A 346 -19.70 -19.38 19.95
C VAL A 346 -21.07 -19.98 19.63
N TRP A 347 -21.82 -20.42 20.65
CA TRP A 347 -23.16 -20.98 20.44
C TRP A 347 -24.19 -19.99 19.90
N ASN A 348 -24.08 -18.70 20.24
CA ASN A 348 -24.95 -17.67 19.69
C ASN A 348 -24.58 -17.38 18.24
N ALA A 349 -23.31 -17.14 17.93
CA ALA A 349 -22.83 -16.91 16.56
C ALA A 349 -23.20 -18.06 15.61
N LEU A 350 -23.04 -19.32 16.03
CA LEU A 350 -23.46 -20.48 15.25
C LEU A 350 -24.99 -20.52 15.03
N LYS A 351 -25.80 -20.20 16.04
CA LYS A 351 -27.27 -20.11 15.88
C LYS A 351 -27.66 -19.00 14.93
N ASP A 352 -27.03 -17.84 15.04
CA ASP A 352 -27.36 -16.66 14.23
C ASP A 352 -26.91 -16.85 12.78
N PHE A 353 -25.75 -17.47 12.55
CA PHE A 353 -25.34 -17.94 11.23
C PHE A 353 -26.35 -18.94 10.63
N CYS A 354 -26.73 -20.00 11.36
CA CYS A 354 -27.73 -20.95 10.88
C CYS A 354 -29.11 -20.30 10.62
N ARG A 355 -29.52 -19.36 11.47
CA ARG A 355 -30.76 -18.56 11.27
C ARG A 355 -30.70 -17.73 10.00
N LEU A 356 -29.57 -17.05 9.75
CA LEU A 356 -29.36 -16.25 8.54
C LEU A 356 -29.36 -17.14 7.29
N GLU A 357 -28.66 -18.28 7.32
CA GLU A 357 -28.65 -19.25 6.21
C GLU A 357 -30.05 -19.85 5.92
N TRP A 358 -30.82 -20.21 6.96
CA TRP A 358 -32.20 -20.66 6.76
C TRP A 358 -33.17 -19.53 6.35
N ALA A 359 -32.93 -18.28 6.75
CA ALA A 359 -33.70 -17.13 6.28
C ALA A 359 -33.36 -16.76 4.83
N MET A 360 -32.09 -16.83 4.42
CA MET A 360 -31.63 -16.61 3.04
C MET A 360 -32.11 -17.70 2.07
N GLN A 361 -32.58 -18.85 2.56
CA GLN A 361 -33.33 -19.80 1.75
C GLN A 361 -34.74 -19.30 1.39
N GLN A 362 -35.25 -18.24 2.03
CA GLN A 362 -36.62 -17.74 1.85
C GLN A 362 -36.74 -16.28 1.35
N THR A 363 -35.68 -15.47 1.35
CA THR A 363 -35.76 -14.05 0.91
C THR A 363 -34.57 -13.57 0.07
N VAL A 364 -34.84 -12.57 -0.78
CA VAL A 364 -33.89 -11.93 -1.71
C VAL A 364 -33.73 -10.45 -1.35
N SER A 365 -32.47 -10.00 -1.20
CA SER A 365 -31.93 -8.62 -1.35
C SER A 365 -32.69 -7.44 -0.74
N LEU A 366 -32.00 -6.60 0.06
CA LEU A 366 -31.84 -5.15 -0.17
C LEU A 366 -30.94 -4.47 0.89
N ASP A 367 -30.42 -3.29 0.53
CA ASP A 367 -29.56 -2.40 1.32
C ASP A 367 -30.32 -1.65 2.44
N GLU A 368 -29.65 -1.27 3.54
CA GLU A 368 -29.76 0.05 4.24
C GLU A 368 -28.93 0.12 5.55
N THR A 369 -28.57 1.34 6.00
CA THR A 369 -27.78 1.64 7.23
C THR A 369 -28.19 2.98 7.86
N PRO A 370 -28.22 3.10 9.21
CA PRO A 370 -27.83 4.34 9.91
C PRO A 370 -26.91 4.06 11.14
N GLN A 371 -25.76 4.73 11.36
CA GLN A 371 -25.50 6.07 11.92
C GLN A 371 -25.41 6.16 13.47
N GLY A 372 -24.39 6.92 13.94
CA GLY A 372 -24.23 7.45 15.31
C GLY A 372 -23.15 6.78 16.21
N GLU A 373 -22.39 7.48 17.07
CA GLU A 373 -22.03 8.93 17.25
C GLU A 373 -20.60 9.02 17.90
N GLU A 374 -20.09 10.23 18.22
CA GLU A 374 -18.67 10.50 18.59
C GLU A 374 -18.38 10.72 20.11
N GLY A 375 -17.10 10.68 20.52
CA GLY A 375 -16.63 11.07 21.85
C GLY A 375 -15.10 11.28 21.97
N ASP A 376 -14.69 12.51 22.26
CA ASP A 376 -13.30 13.03 22.23
C ASP A 376 -12.29 12.44 23.25
N ARG A 377 -11.00 12.43 22.86
CA ARG A 377 -9.87 12.82 23.75
C ARG A 377 -8.52 13.07 23.04
N GLN A 378 -7.98 14.26 23.28
CA GLN A 378 -6.58 14.70 23.10
C GLN A 378 -5.60 13.87 24.00
N ASP A 379 -4.26 13.78 23.81
CA ASP A 379 -3.30 14.88 23.58
C ASP A 379 -1.81 14.43 23.40
N TRP A 380 -0.98 15.36 22.89
CA TRP A 380 0.49 15.59 23.04
C TRP A 380 1.64 14.64 22.56
N GLN A 381 2.75 15.34 22.24
CA GLN A 381 4.17 14.95 22.03
C GLN A 381 4.56 14.25 20.69
N GLU A 382 5.60 14.67 19.97
CA GLU A 382 6.55 15.80 20.19
C GLU A 382 7.21 16.32 18.89
N GLN A 383 7.80 17.53 18.97
CA GLN A 383 8.36 18.28 17.85
C GLN A 383 9.73 17.74 17.37
N ILE A 384 10.02 17.86 16.06
CA ILE A 384 11.35 18.21 15.50
C ILE A 384 11.28 18.39 13.95
N ALA A 385 11.86 19.50 13.46
CA ALA A 385 12.29 19.80 12.08
C ALA A 385 11.22 19.94 10.95
N ASP A 386 10.46 21.03 10.97
CA ASP A 386 9.64 21.49 9.83
C ASP A 386 10.44 22.15 8.67
N GLU A 387 11.56 22.81 8.96
CA GLU A 387 12.28 23.64 7.96
C GLU A 387 12.83 22.87 6.75
N GLU A 388 13.35 21.64 6.94
CA GLU A 388 14.01 20.90 5.87
C GLU A 388 13.04 20.49 4.74
N VAL A 389 11.78 20.22 5.07
CA VAL A 389 10.76 19.77 4.10
C VAL A 389 10.18 20.97 3.37
N ALA A 390 9.93 22.09 4.07
CA ALA A 390 9.61 23.36 3.45
C ALA A 390 10.70 23.77 2.43
N GLN A 391 11.98 23.68 2.79
CA GLN A 391 13.09 23.95 1.89
C GLN A 391 13.22 22.95 0.72
N ALA A 392 12.71 21.72 0.84
CA ALA A 392 12.70 20.75 -0.27
C ALA A 392 11.56 21.05 -1.25
N ILE A 393 10.36 21.37 -0.75
CA ILE A 393 9.20 21.78 -1.54
C ILE A 393 9.48 23.10 -2.26
N ASP A 394 10.07 24.09 -1.57
CA ASP A 394 10.51 25.34 -2.17
C ASP A 394 11.63 25.12 -3.20
N ARG A 395 12.57 24.19 -2.98
CA ARG A 395 13.58 23.83 -4.01
C ARG A 395 12.95 23.25 -5.27
N CYS A 396 11.91 22.41 -5.15
CA CYS A 396 11.14 21.93 -6.30
C CYS A 396 10.39 23.07 -7.01
N LEU A 397 9.71 23.94 -6.25
CA LEU A 397 9.02 25.11 -6.80
C LEU A 397 9.97 26.07 -7.52
N VAL A 398 11.11 26.39 -6.92
CA VAL A 398 12.15 27.25 -7.52
C VAL A 398 12.67 26.63 -8.81
N ARG A 399 12.88 25.31 -8.88
CA ARG A 399 13.32 24.64 -10.11
C ARG A 399 12.25 24.71 -11.22
N ASP A 400 10.98 24.49 -10.88
CA ASP A 400 9.85 24.60 -11.81
C ASP A 400 9.67 26.07 -12.29
N LEU A 401 9.94 27.07 -11.44
CA LEU A 401 9.91 28.50 -11.80
C LEU A 401 11.12 28.95 -12.62
N VAL A 402 12.33 28.46 -12.32
CA VAL A 402 13.54 28.71 -13.13
C VAL A 402 13.37 28.15 -14.54
N ALA A 403 12.75 26.97 -14.69
CA ALA A 403 12.44 26.39 -15.99
C ALA A 403 11.50 27.26 -16.86
N ARG A 404 10.66 28.11 -16.24
CA ARG A 404 9.76 29.07 -16.90
C ARG A 404 10.43 30.40 -17.28
N LEU A 405 11.67 30.67 -16.85
CA LEU A 405 12.39 31.90 -17.20
C LEU A 405 12.73 31.98 -18.70
N PRO A 406 12.78 33.19 -19.28
CA PRO A 406 13.37 33.41 -20.60
C PRO A 406 14.77 32.80 -20.69
N GLU A 407 15.14 32.19 -21.82
CA GLU A 407 16.35 31.36 -21.96
C GLU A 407 17.64 32.00 -21.38
N ARG A 408 17.88 33.29 -21.66
CA ARG A 408 19.05 34.03 -21.16
C ARG A 408 18.99 34.36 -19.67
N GLU A 409 17.78 34.53 -19.11
CA GLU A 409 17.56 34.69 -17.66
C GLU A 409 17.74 33.32 -16.96
N ARG A 410 17.22 32.23 -17.55
CA ARG A 410 17.37 30.86 -17.04
C ARG A 410 18.84 30.44 -16.97
N LEU A 411 19.57 30.53 -18.08
CA LEU A 411 20.97 30.12 -18.18
C LEU A 411 21.90 30.88 -17.22
N ILE A 412 21.54 32.12 -16.86
CA ILE A 412 22.31 32.89 -15.88
C ILE A 412 22.09 32.37 -14.46
N ILE A 413 20.87 31.95 -14.12
CA ILE A 413 20.53 31.40 -12.82
C ILE A 413 21.06 29.98 -12.66
N GLU A 414 20.89 29.13 -13.67
CA GLU A 414 21.43 27.75 -13.68
C GLU A 414 22.96 27.77 -13.47
N ARG A 415 23.70 28.55 -14.26
CA ARG A 415 25.17 28.58 -14.15
C ARG A 415 25.69 29.15 -12.84
N LEU A 416 25.10 30.25 -12.36
CA LEU A 416 25.55 30.90 -11.11
C LEU A 416 25.21 30.08 -9.85
N PHE A 417 24.07 29.39 -9.83
CA PHE A 417 23.53 28.79 -8.59
C PHE A 417 23.45 27.25 -8.59
N TRP A 418 23.52 26.58 -9.76
CA TRP A 418 23.61 25.11 -9.86
C TRP A 418 25.00 24.65 -10.32
N ASP A 419 25.60 25.28 -11.33
CA ASP A 419 26.92 24.87 -11.84
C ASP A 419 28.10 25.51 -11.09
N GLY A 420 27.86 26.60 -10.34
CA GLY A 420 28.88 27.31 -9.55
C GLY A 420 29.81 28.23 -10.36
N ASP A 421 29.46 28.59 -11.60
CA ASP A 421 30.20 29.58 -12.39
C ASP A 421 30.20 30.96 -11.67
N ASN A 422 31.29 31.72 -11.80
CA ASN A 422 31.29 33.14 -11.40
C ASN A 422 30.72 34.04 -12.51
N LEU A 423 30.23 35.24 -12.16
CA LEU A 423 29.54 36.14 -13.09
C LEU A 423 30.39 36.55 -14.31
N THR A 424 31.72 36.61 -14.18
CA THR A 424 32.65 36.89 -15.29
C THR A 424 32.70 35.74 -16.28
N SER A 425 32.77 34.50 -15.79
CA SER A 425 32.64 33.28 -16.61
C SER A 425 31.28 33.21 -17.31
N VAL A 426 30.19 33.48 -16.59
CA VAL A 426 28.83 33.46 -17.16
C VAL A 426 28.65 34.54 -18.24
N ALA A 427 29.14 35.77 -18.02
CA ALA A 427 29.10 36.84 -19.02
C ALA A 427 29.84 36.45 -20.31
N LYS A 428 31.04 35.84 -20.18
CA LYS A 428 31.83 35.31 -21.29
C LYS A 428 31.08 34.19 -22.04
N ASN A 429 30.49 33.25 -21.31
CA ASN A 429 29.74 32.12 -21.87
C ASN A 429 28.46 32.56 -22.61
N LEU A 430 27.74 33.56 -22.09
CA LEU A 430 26.56 34.15 -22.72
C LEU A 430 26.90 35.19 -23.81
N ARG A 431 28.19 35.49 -24.06
CA ARG A 431 28.68 36.51 -25.00
C ARG A 431 28.08 37.90 -24.75
N VAL A 432 28.00 38.31 -23.48
CA VAL A 432 27.50 39.63 -23.05
C VAL A 432 28.52 40.35 -22.17
N SER A 433 28.37 41.67 -22.00
CA SER A 433 29.18 42.42 -21.04
C SER A 433 28.81 42.05 -19.59
N ILE A 434 29.77 42.19 -18.66
CA ILE A 434 29.54 41.92 -17.22
C ILE A 434 28.38 42.77 -16.65
N PRO A 435 28.23 44.08 -16.97
CA PRO A 435 27.04 44.84 -16.57
C PRO A 435 25.73 44.26 -17.10
N ARG A 436 25.71 43.76 -18.36
CA ARG A 436 24.51 43.13 -18.93
C ARG A 436 24.20 41.78 -18.28
N ALA A 437 25.22 41.02 -17.87
CA ALA A 437 25.05 39.82 -17.06
C ALA A 437 24.49 40.15 -15.66
N HIS A 438 24.94 41.25 -15.03
CA HIS A 438 24.35 41.71 -13.77
C HIS A 438 22.86 42.04 -13.91
N GLN A 439 22.51 42.80 -14.94
CA GLN A 439 21.13 43.19 -15.23
C GLN A 439 20.22 41.97 -15.50
N LEU A 440 20.69 40.98 -16.27
CA LEU A 440 19.95 39.74 -16.53
C LEU A 440 19.73 38.91 -15.25
N LYS A 441 20.73 38.83 -14.37
CA LYS A 441 20.62 38.18 -13.05
C LYS A 441 19.56 38.88 -12.19
N GLU A 442 19.56 40.21 -12.15
CA GLU A 442 18.58 41.00 -11.38
C GLU A 442 17.16 40.85 -11.93
N GLN A 443 16.99 40.88 -13.26
CA GLN A 443 15.71 40.65 -13.94
C GLN A 443 15.14 39.25 -13.62
N ALA A 444 15.99 38.22 -13.71
CA ALA A 444 15.62 36.85 -13.36
C ALA A 444 15.18 36.71 -11.89
N LEU A 445 15.98 37.25 -10.94
CA LEU A 445 15.68 37.18 -9.51
C LEU A 445 14.42 37.97 -9.12
N ALA A 446 14.17 39.13 -9.74
CA ALA A 446 12.95 39.90 -9.52
C ALA A 446 11.70 39.12 -9.99
N ARG A 447 11.76 38.54 -11.20
CA ARG A 447 10.68 37.72 -11.79
C ARG A 447 10.39 36.47 -10.95
N LEU A 448 11.42 35.76 -10.49
CA LEU A 448 11.27 34.60 -9.60
C LEU A 448 10.61 34.98 -8.26
N ARG A 449 10.99 36.12 -7.66
CA ARG A 449 10.37 36.61 -6.41
C ARG A 449 8.89 36.92 -6.58
N GLU A 450 8.51 37.57 -7.68
CA GLU A 450 7.10 37.86 -7.99
C GLU A 450 6.28 36.56 -8.16
N TRP A 451 6.83 35.58 -8.88
CA TRP A 451 6.17 34.29 -9.11
C TRP A 451 6.05 33.45 -7.84
N MET A 452 7.09 33.38 -7.00
CA MET A 452 7.01 32.73 -5.69
C MET A 452 5.99 33.39 -4.76
N GLY A 453 5.86 34.72 -4.81
CA GLY A 453 4.84 35.45 -4.04
C GLY A 453 3.41 35.05 -4.42
N LYS A 454 3.13 34.95 -5.72
CA LYS A 454 1.82 34.52 -6.25
C LYS A 454 1.52 33.05 -5.93
N GLU A 455 2.46 32.15 -6.21
CA GLU A 455 2.32 30.71 -5.95
C GLU A 455 2.16 30.36 -4.45
N ARG A 456 2.56 31.26 -3.53
CA ARG A 456 2.34 31.16 -2.07
C ARG A 456 1.00 31.77 -1.60
N GLN A 457 0.32 32.56 -2.41
CA GLN A 457 -1.00 33.14 -2.10
C GLN A 457 -2.17 32.30 -2.65
N THR A 458 -1.90 31.37 -3.56
CA THR A 458 -2.85 30.38 -4.10
C THR A 458 -2.75 29.01 -3.42
N ARG A 459 -2.20 28.96 -2.20
CA ARG A 459 -2.06 27.79 -1.33
C ARG A 459 -2.64 28.13 0.04
#